data_AF-A0A4Q5QYI9-F1
#
_entry.id   AF-A0A4Q5QYI9-F1
#
_cell.length_a   1.000
_cell.length_b   1.000
_cell.length_c   1.000
_cell.angle_alpha   90.00
_cell.angle_beta   90.00
_cell.angle_gamma   90.00
#
_symmetry.space_group_name_H-M   'P 1'
#
loop_
_entity.id
_entity.type
_entity.pdbx_description
1 polymer ?
#
loop_
_entity_poly.entity_id
_entity_poly.type
_entity_poly.pdbx_seq_one_letter_code
_entity_poly.pdbx_strand_id
1 'polypeptide(L)'
;MIEITPAIMGPGIEEEYADALEAIADLRLALGERPLTNDTPDGRVLLEVAWVEQEIERQRLPIPVDASYAGTIYYLVGSNELLHLPGGVPDPAGIKDALGRLYRILQGEGLIKQRHVPVLIAMIDDLCADADKLRNRLDAEEREVIDDIRAQGEILKRGEWPPYRRPQDQFFRYEAPNLNSLGLNYGNRAAGIAASLFEGWRPYPAKKPPLAAPVPGLPDRAPPLPPELDGRLP
;
A
#
# COMPACT_ATOMS: atom_id res chain seq x y z
N MET A 1 10.57 -21.42 4.28
CA MET A 1 9.42 -21.06 3.41
C MET A 1 8.10 -21.48 4.06
N ILE A 2 7.30 -20.50 4.48
CA ILE A 2 5.94 -20.72 4.98
C ILE A 2 4.97 -20.94 3.81
N GLU A 3 4.00 -21.84 3.96
CA GLU A 3 2.96 -22.05 2.95
C GLU A 3 1.95 -20.90 3.00
N ILE A 4 1.64 -20.31 1.84
CA ILE A 4 0.66 -19.22 1.72
C ILE A 4 -0.72 -19.82 1.48
N THR A 5 -1.57 -19.76 2.50
CA THR A 5 -2.93 -20.28 2.47
C THR A 5 -3.96 -19.17 2.21
N PRO A 6 -5.20 -19.50 1.80
CA PRO A 6 -6.30 -18.54 1.72
C PRO A 6 -6.54 -17.78 3.04
N ALA A 7 -6.34 -18.44 4.18
CA ALA A 7 -6.45 -17.81 5.49
C ALA A 7 -5.38 -16.72 5.70
N ILE A 8 -4.16 -16.92 5.17
CA ILE A 8 -3.09 -15.91 5.20
C ILE A 8 -3.42 -14.77 4.23
N MET A 9 -3.85 -15.07 3.01
CA MET A 9 -4.21 -14.06 2.00
C MET A 9 -5.36 -13.15 2.49
N GLY A 10 -6.34 -13.71 3.19
CA GLY A 10 -7.47 -12.96 3.76
C GLY A 10 -8.75 -13.05 2.92
N PRO A 11 -9.81 -12.32 3.33
CA PRO A 11 -11.20 -12.60 2.93
C PRO A 11 -11.58 -12.15 1.51
N GLY A 12 -10.66 -11.57 0.73
CA GLY A 12 -10.94 -11.09 -0.62
C GLY A 12 -11.10 -9.57 -0.69
N ILE A 13 -12.00 -9.10 -1.55
CA ILE A 13 -12.13 -7.69 -1.95
C ILE A 13 -12.81 -6.83 -0.87
N GLU A 14 -13.65 -7.45 -0.04
CA GLU A 14 -14.37 -6.79 1.05
C GLU A 14 -13.41 -6.16 2.06
N GLU A 15 -12.28 -6.81 2.33
CA GLU A 15 -11.23 -6.24 3.17
C GLU A 15 -10.55 -5.03 2.50
N GLU A 16 -10.27 -5.10 1.21
CA GLU A 16 -9.63 -3.98 0.50
C GLU A 16 -10.59 -2.77 0.42
N TYR A 17 -11.88 -3.01 0.23
CA TYR A 17 -12.91 -1.97 0.30
C TYR A 17 -13.00 -1.33 1.68
N ALA A 18 -13.03 -2.14 2.75
CA ALA A 18 -13.06 -1.62 4.12
C ALA A 18 -11.81 -0.78 4.42
N ASP A 19 -10.63 -1.28 4.03
CA ASP A 19 -9.36 -0.58 4.21
C ASP A 19 -9.32 0.74 3.39
N ALA A 20 -9.89 0.75 2.17
CA ALA A 20 -9.95 1.94 1.33
C ALA A 20 -10.91 3.00 1.90
N LEU A 21 -12.08 2.59 2.39
CA LEU A 21 -13.03 3.51 3.03
C LEU A 21 -12.46 4.14 4.30
N GLU A 22 -11.72 3.37 5.10
CA GLU A 22 -11.01 3.90 6.27
C GLU A 22 -9.97 4.96 5.85
N ALA A 23 -9.15 4.65 4.85
CA ALA A 23 -8.16 5.61 4.34
C ALA A 23 -8.79 6.87 3.73
N ILE A 24 -9.95 6.75 3.08
CA ILE A 24 -10.73 7.89 2.57
C ILE A 24 -11.26 8.75 3.72
N ALA A 25 -11.76 8.14 4.79
CA ALA A 25 -12.23 8.86 5.97
C ALA A 25 -11.09 9.64 6.63
N ASP A 26 -9.92 9.00 6.82
CA ASP A 26 -8.72 9.65 7.36
C ASP A 26 -8.26 10.82 6.48
N LEU A 27 -8.24 10.62 5.16
CA LEU A 27 -7.83 11.66 4.21
C LEU A 27 -8.79 12.86 4.24
N ARG A 28 -10.11 12.62 4.31
CA ARG A 28 -11.12 13.68 4.46
C ARG A 28 -10.94 14.44 5.77
N LEU A 29 -10.69 13.74 6.87
CA LEU A 29 -10.43 14.36 8.16
C LEU A 29 -9.20 15.27 8.11
N ALA A 30 -8.11 14.80 7.48
CA ALA A 30 -6.86 15.56 7.39
C ALA A 30 -6.95 16.76 6.43
N LEU A 31 -7.75 16.65 5.36
CA LEU A 31 -8.03 17.77 4.43
C LEU A 31 -9.03 18.79 4.99
N GLY A 32 -9.92 18.39 5.89
CA GLY A 32 -10.95 19.25 6.47
C GLY A 32 -12.05 19.65 5.47
N GLU A 33 -12.71 20.79 5.72
CA GLU A 33 -13.85 21.28 4.93
C GLU A 33 -13.42 22.01 3.64
N ARG A 34 -12.50 21.42 2.88
CA ARG A 34 -12.05 21.98 1.60
C ARG A 34 -13.11 21.80 0.50
N PRO A 35 -13.24 22.76 -0.44
CA PRO A 35 -14.27 22.69 -1.48
C PRO A 35 -13.98 21.57 -2.48
N LEU A 36 -15.04 20.88 -2.91
CA LEU A 36 -14.97 19.91 -4.01
C LEU A 36 -14.94 20.69 -5.34
N THR A 37 -13.75 20.79 -5.94
CA THR A 37 -13.53 21.49 -7.23
C THR A 37 -12.41 20.84 -8.03
N ASN A 38 -12.43 20.96 -9.35
CA ASN A 38 -11.33 20.52 -10.20
C ASN A 38 -10.16 21.53 -10.25
N ASP A 39 -10.34 22.72 -9.71
CA ASP A 39 -9.37 23.82 -9.86
C ASP A 39 -8.12 23.66 -8.99
N THR A 40 -8.23 22.92 -7.88
CA THR A 40 -7.16 22.75 -6.90
C THR A 40 -6.81 21.28 -6.65
N PRO A 41 -5.56 20.95 -6.25
CA PRO A 41 -5.16 19.57 -5.97
C PRO A 41 -6.04 18.88 -4.91
N ASP A 42 -6.36 19.59 -3.84
CA ASP A 42 -7.23 19.13 -2.76
C ASP A 42 -8.68 18.91 -3.20
N GLY A 43 -9.22 19.81 -4.03
CA GLY A 43 -10.56 19.62 -4.56
C GLY A 43 -10.64 18.41 -5.50
N ARG A 44 -9.61 18.22 -6.35
CA ARG A 44 -9.54 17.08 -7.28
C ARG A 44 -9.46 15.75 -6.53
N VAL A 45 -8.62 15.66 -5.49
CA VAL A 45 -8.54 14.42 -4.70
C VAL A 45 -9.85 14.16 -3.95
N LEU A 46 -10.52 15.19 -3.43
CA LEU A 46 -11.83 15.03 -2.77
C LEU A 46 -12.92 14.54 -3.73
N LEU A 47 -12.91 14.99 -4.99
CA LEU A 47 -13.80 14.48 -6.04
C LEU A 47 -13.50 13.02 -6.38
N GLU A 48 -12.22 12.67 -6.54
CA GLU A 48 -11.82 11.30 -6.87
C GLU A 48 -12.15 10.33 -5.74
N VAL A 49 -11.89 10.68 -4.47
CA VAL A 49 -12.27 9.81 -3.34
C VAL A 49 -13.79 9.68 -3.17
N ALA A 50 -14.57 10.72 -3.49
CA ALA A 50 -16.03 10.61 -3.50
C ALA A 50 -16.53 9.63 -4.58
N TRP A 51 -15.87 9.60 -5.74
CA TRP A 51 -16.14 8.60 -6.78
C TRP A 51 -15.73 7.18 -6.33
N VAL A 52 -14.53 7.03 -5.76
CA VAL A 52 -14.05 5.72 -5.23
C VAL A 52 -15.00 5.17 -4.18
N GLU A 53 -15.40 5.99 -3.21
CA GLU A 53 -16.37 5.63 -2.17
C GLU A 53 -17.69 5.15 -2.78
N GLN A 54 -18.25 5.91 -3.71
CA GLN A 54 -19.49 5.53 -4.41
C GLN A 54 -19.35 4.18 -5.14
N GLU A 55 -18.24 3.92 -5.82
CA GLU A 55 -18.06 2.66 -6.56
C GLU A 55 -17.76 1.48 -5.63
N ILE A 56 -17.14 1.71 -4.47
CA ILE A 56 -17.02 0.72 -3.40
C ILE A 56 -18.40 0.37 -2.80
N GLU A 57 -19.21 1.38 -2.46
CA GLU A 57 -20.57 1.18 -1.92
C GLU A 57 -21.45 0.39 -2.90
N ARG A 58 -21.27 0.64 -4.21
CA ARG A 58 -21.96 -0.09 -5.28
C ARG A 58 -21.33 -1.43 -5.62
N GLN A 59 -20.21 -1.76 -4.99
CA GLN A 59 -19.44 -2.98 -5.22
C GLN A 59 -18.96 -3.17 -6.66
N ARG A 60 -18.54 -2.09 -7.34
CA ARG A 60 -18.18 -2.08 -8.77
C ARG A 60 -16.70 -1.86 -9.06
N LEU A 61 -15.91 -1.51 -8.06
CA LEU A 61 -14.52 -1.11 -8.22
C LEU A 61 -13.56 -2.33 -8.19
N PRO A 62 -12.99 -2.79 -9.31
CA PRO A 62 -11.97 -3.84 -9.26
C PRO A 62 -10.71 -3.35 -8.56
N ILE A 63 -9.97 -4.26 -7.92
CA ILE A 63 -8.67 -3.97 -7.30
C ILE A 63 -7.62 -4.94 -7.85
N PRO A 64 -6.55 -4.50 -8.53
CA PRO A 64 -6.13 -3.11 -8.68
C PRO A 64 -7.07 -2.27 -9.56
N VAL A 65 -7.19 -0.99 -9.21
CA VAL A 65 -7.89 0.03 -10.00
C VAL A 65 -6.98 0.46 -11.14
N ASP A 66 -7.53 0.53 -12.36
CA ASP A 66 -6.78 1.08 -13.49
C ASP A 66 -6.43 2.55 -13.24
N ALA A 67 -5.17 2.92 -13.50
CA ALA A 67 -4.65 4.26 -13.21
C ALA A 67 -5.42 5.39 -13.91
N SER A 68 -6.15 5.10 -15.00
CA SER A 68 -7.02 6.08 -15.67
C SER A 68 -8.24 6.50 -14.83
N TYR A 69 -8.68 5.66 -13.88
CA TYR A 69 -9.80 5.98 -12.98
C TYR A 69 -9.36 6.62 -11.67
N ALA A 70 -8.10 6.46 -11.25
CA ALA A 70 -7.54 6.98 -9.99
C ALA A 70 -6.31 7.88 -10.24
N GLY A 71 -6.29 8.60 -11.36
CA GLY A 71 -5.13 9.34 -11.83
C GLY A 71 -4.68 10.45 -10.87
N THR A 72 -5.63 11.06 -10.15
CA THR A 72 -5.34 12.14 -9.21
C THR A 72 -4.60 11.61 -7.99
N ILE A 73 -5.08 10.53 -7.38
CA ILE A 73 -4.44 9.86 -6.24
C ILE A 73 -3.04 9.40 -6.63
N TYR A 74 -2.90 8.77 -7.80
CA TYR A 74 -1.62 8.26 -8.31
C TYR A 74 -0.61 9.39 -8.58
N TYR A 75 -1.08 10.55 -9.02
CA TYR A 75 -0.23 11.71 -9.24
C TYR A 75 0.17 12.38 -7.90
N LEU A 76 -0.81 12.64 -7.03
CA LEU A 76 -0.62 13.46 -5.83
C LEU A 76 0.20 12.75 -4.75
N VAL A 77 0.18 11.42 -4.70
CA VAL A 77 1.05 10.67 -3.77
C VAL A 77 2.55 10.91 -4.05
N GLY A 78 2.90 11.21 -5.31
CA GLY A 78 4.28 11.47 -5.72
C GLY A 78 4.65 12.96 -5.78
N SER A 79 3.68 13.84 -6.05
CA SER A 79 3.97 15.27 -6.28
C SER A 79 4.11 16.10 -4.99
N ASN A 80 3.65 15.60 -3.84
CA ASN A 80 3.57 16.32 -2.57
C ASN A 80 2.80 17.66 -2.64
N GLU A 81 2.04 17.93 -3.69
CA GLU A 81 1.30 19.19 -3.87
C GLU A 81 0.31 19.46 -2.71
N LEU A 82 -0.30 18.40 -2.18
CA LEU A 82 -1.22 18.50 -1.04
C LEU A 82 -0.54 18.96 0.25
N LEU A 83 0.78 18.85 0.37
CA LEU A 83 1.52 19.31 1.55
C LEU A 83 1.84 20.81 1.51
N HIS A 84 1.61 21.46 0.36
CA HIS A 84 1.98 22.84 0.09
C HIS A 84 0.77 23.71 -0.29
N LEU A 85 -0.43 23.33 0.16
CA LEU A 85 -1.67 24.02 -0.20
C LEU A 85 -1.72 25.46 0.34
N PRO A 86 -2.27 26.41 -0.43
CA PRO A 86 -2.61 27.74 0.06
C PRO A 86 -3.54 27.65 1.28
N GLY A 87 -3.26 28.46 2.31
CA GLY A 87 -3.98 28.44 3.58
C GLY A 87 -3.46 27.41 4.60
N GLY A 88 -2.43 26.62 4.23
CA GLY A 88 -1.86 25.59 5.08
C GLY A 88 -2.75 24.36 5.21
N VAL A 89 -2.22 23.32 5.84
CA VAL A 89 -2.96 22.08 6.08
C VAL A 89 -2.85 21.69 7.55
N PRO A 90 -3.95 21.33 8.21
CA PRO A 90 -3.93 21.03 9.65
C PRO A 90 -3.01 19.87 9.99
N ASP A 91 -3.01 18.82 9.15
CA ASP A 91 -2.24 17.61 9.36
C ASP A 91 -1.57 17.11 8.05
N PRO A 92 -0.41 17.67 7.67
CA PRO A 92 0.32 17.22 6.49
C PRO A 92 0.80 15.76 6.58
N ALA A 93 1.09 15.27 7.78
CA ALA A 93 1.53 13.89 7.99
C ALA A 93 0.36 12.93 7.75
N GLY A 94 -0.80 13.21 8.35
CA GLY A 94 -2.02 12.43 8.15
C GLY A 94 -2.47 12.37 6.70
N ILE A 95 -2.33 13.46 5.93
CA ILE A 95 -2.61 13.44 4.47
C ILE A 95 -1.69 12.48 3.75
N LYS A 96 -0.37 12.57 4.00
CA LYS A 96 0.61 11.72 3.34
C LYS A 96 0.35 10.25 3.64
N ASP A 97 0.08 9.94 4.90
CA ASP A 97 -0.15 8.57 5.36
C ASP A 97 -1.47 8.01 4.79
N ALA A 98 -2.56 8.77 4.88
CA ALA A 98 -3.87 8.35 4.36
C ALA A 98 -3.86 8.21 2.83
N LEU A 99 -3.26 9.16 2.11
CA LEU A 99 -3.14 9.09 0.65
C LEU A 99 -2.24 7.95 0.21
N GLY A 100 -1.10 7.74 0.88
CA GLY A 100 -0.20 6.63 0.63
C GLY A 100 -0.88 5.28 0.86
N ARG A 101 -1.62 5.14 1.97
CA ARG A 101 -2.42 3.97 2.30
C ARG A 101 -3.46 3.70 1.21
N LEU A 102 -4.25 4.70 0.84
CA LEU A 102 -5.27 4.58 -0.21
C LEU A 102 -4.66 4.17 -1.55
N TYR A 103 -3.62 4.86 -2.01
CA TYR A 103 -2.90 4.54 -3.25
C TYR A 103 -2.48 3.06 -3.30
N ARG A 104 -1.89 2.53 -2.21
CA ARG A 104 -1.43 1.13 -2.16
C ARG A 104 -2.57 0.12 -2.21
N ILE A 105 -3.68 0.41 -1.53
CA ILE A 105 -4.87 -0.44 -1.58
C ILE A 105 -5.42 -0.47 -3.01
N LEU A 106 -5.52 0.68 -3.68
CA LEU A 106 -5.99 0.76 -5.06
C LEU A 106 -5.03 0.09 -6.05
N GLN A 107 -3.75 -0.09 -5.70
CA GLN A 107 -2.79 -0.91 -6.47
C GLN A 107 -2.88 -2.41 -6.19
N GLY A 108 -3.76 -2.84 -5.28
CA GLY A 108 -3.93 -4.24 -4.90
C GLY A 108 -2.81 -4.79 -4.01
N GLU A 109 -1.98 -3.92 -3.43
CA GLU A 109 -0.93 -4.36 -2.50
C GLU A 109 -1.55 -4.85 -1.18
N GLY A 110 -2.55 -4.12 -0.67
CA GLY A 110 -3.23 -4.40 0.59
C GLY A 110 -2.36 -4.13 1.82
N LEU A 111 -3.01 -4.11 2.99
CA LEU A 111 -2.34 -3.76 4.24
C LEU A 111 -1.91 -5.00 5.03
N ILE A 112 -0.88 -4.82 5.85
CA ILE A 112 -0.44 -5.84 6.79
C ILE A 112 -1.49 -6.03 7.88
N LYS A 113 -1.67 -7.29 8.30
CA LYS A 113 -2.63 -7.73 9.30
C LYS A 113 -1.91 -8.78 10.16
N GLN A 114 -2.41 -9.06 11.36
CA GLN A 114 -1.75 -9.99 12.30
C GLN A 114 -1.47 -11.38 11.69
N ARG A 115 -2.39 -11.89 10.85
CA ARG A 115 -2.21 -13.16 10.13
C ARG A 115 -1.03 -13.20 9.14
N HIS A 116 -0.50 -12.04 8.74
CA HIS A 116 0.66 -11.94 7.86
C HIS A 116 2.00 -11.95 8.63
N VAL A 117 1.99 -11.72 9.95
CA VAL A 117 3.21 -11.64 10.77
C VAL A 117 4.09 -12.89 10.64
N PRO A 118 3.55 -14.13 10.66
CA PRO A 118 4.37 -15.32 10.43
C PRO A 118 5.08 -15.34 9.07
N VAL A 119 4.48 -14.75 8.03
CA VAL A 119 5.10 -14.61 6.71
C VAL A 119 6.25 -13.63 6.74
N LEU A 120 6.06 -12.49 7.40
CA LEU A 120 7.10 -11.49 7.56
C LEU A 120 8.31 -12.03 8.34
N ILE A 121 8.05 -12.76 9.43
CA ILE A 121 9.10 -13.46 10.19
C ILE A 121 9.87 -14.44 9.29
N ALA A 122 9.16 -15.26 8.51
CA ALA A 122 9.79 -16.20 7.58
C ALA A 122 10.65 -15.50 6.52
N MET A 123 10.20 -14.35 5.99
CA MET A 123 10.99 -13.55 5.04
C MET A 123 12.28 -13.02 5.67
N ILE A 124 12.22 -12.56 6.92
CA ILE A 124 13.37 -12.11 7.70
C ILE A 124 14.34 -13.27 7.97
N ASP A 125 13.83 -14.40 8.47
CA ASP A 125 14.64 -15.58 8.78
C ASP A 125 15.33 -16.13 7.52
N ASP A 126 14.61 -16.22 6.40
CA ASP A 126 15.17 -16.66 5.12
C ASP A 126 16.24 -15.67 4.61
N LEU A 127 16.10 -14.36 4.83
CA LEU A 127 17.09 -13.36 4.41
C LEU A 127 18.37 -13.46 5.26
N CYS A 128 18.21 -13.54 6.58
CA CYS A 128 19.31 -13.70 7.53
C CYS A 128 20.07 -15.01 7.29
N ALA A 129 19.36 -16.12 7.05
CA ALA A 129 19.98 -17.41 6.76
C ALA A 129 20.83 -17.39 5.48
N ASP A 130 20.39 -16.66 4.45
CA ASP A 130 21.17 -16.50 3.22
C ASP A 130 22.39 -15.60 3.43
N ALA A 131 22.26 -14.52 4.21
CA ALA A 131 23.37 -13.67 4.59
C ALA A 131 24.41 -14.42 5.44
N ASP A 132 23.97 -15.32 6.33
CA ASP A 132 24.85 -16.11 7.19
C ASP A 132 25.76 -17.06 6.39
N LYS A 133 25.29 -17.58 5.24
CA LYS A 133 26.13 -18.38 4.32
C LYS A 133 27.32 -17.58 3.76
N LEU A 134 27.24 -16.26 3.80
CA LEU A 134 28.20 -15.33 3.23
C LEU A 134 28.90 -14.49 4.28
N ARG A 135 28.67 -14.79 5.58
CA ARG A 135 29.08 -13.94 6.70
C ARG A 135 30.56 -13.54 6.67
N ASN A 136 31.43 -14.44 6.23
CA ASN A 136 32.87 -14.19 6.12
C ASN A 136 33.25 -13.19 5.02
N ARG A 137 32.36 -12.95 4.06
CA ARG A 137 32.53 -12.02 2.92
C ARG A 137 31.85 -10.68 3.14
N LEU A 138 30.95 -10.58 4.12
CA LEU A 138 30.29 -9.33 4.48
C LEU A 138 31.28 -8.41 5.19
N ASP A 139 31.25 -7.14 4.83
CA ASP A 139 31.95 -6.09 5.58
C ASP A 139 31.24 -5.79 6.91
N ALA A 140 31.79 -4.86 7.70
CA ALA A 140 31.25 -4.53 9.02
C ALA A 140 29.84 -3.91 8.94
N GLU A 141 29.58 -3.08 7.93
CA GLU A 141 28.31 -2.37 7.78
C GLU A 141 27.21 -3.34 7.32
N GLU A 142 27.51 -4.21 6.36
CA GLU A 142 26.57 -5.23 5.90
C GLU A 142 26.21 -6.22 7.01
N ARG A 143 27.16 -6.56 7.90
CA ARG A 143 26.88 -7.39 9.08
C ARG A 143 25.96 -6.68 10.05
N GLU A 144 26.20 -5.41 10.33
CA GLU A 144 25.35 -4.59 11.21
C GLU A 144 23.91 -4.53 10.69
N VAL A 145 23.73 -4.35 9.38
CA VAL A 145 22.40 -4.33 8.76
C VAL A 145 21.67 -5.67 8.92
N ILE A 146 22.35 -6.79 8.68
CA ILE A 146 21.75 -8.12 8.86
C ILE A 146 21.43 -8.40 10.32
N ASP A 147 22.31 -8.01 11.24
CA ASP A 147 22.09 -8.17 12.67
C ASP A 147 20.89 -7.32 13.15
N ASP A 148 20.71 -6.11 12.61
CA ASP A 148 19.54 -5.27 12.87
C ASP A 148 18.24 -5.88 12.31
N ILE A 149 18.24 -6.35 11.05
CA ILE A 149 17.10 -7.06 10.45
C ILE A 149 16.71 -8.27 11.32
N ARG A 150 17.71 -9.04 11.79
CA ARG A 150 17.49 -10.18 12.68
C ARG A 150 16.84 -9.74 13.99
N ALA A 151 17.31 -8.64 14.59
CA ALA A 151 16.72 -8.11 15.82
C ALA A 151 15.25 -7.71 15.64
N GLN A 152 14.86 -7.15 14.49
CA GLN A 152 13.45 -6.86 14.18
C GLN A 152 12.61 -8.14 14.10
N GLY A 153 13.16 -9.22 13.51
CA GLY A 153 12.51 -10.53 13.51
C GLY A 153 12.26 -11.08 14.92
N GLU A 154 13.23 -10.92 15.82
CA GLU A 154 13.07 -11.34 17.22
C GLU A 154 12.01 -10.52 17.99
N ILE A 155 11.84 -9.23 17.67
CA ILE A 155 10.75 -8.41 18.21
C ILE A 155 9.39 -8.97 17.76
N LEU A 156 9.23 -9.24 16.46
CA LEU A 156 7.99 -9.82 15.92
C LEU A 156 7.67 -11.19 16.53
N LYS A 157 8.69 -12.04 16.76
CA LYS A 157 8.51 -13.36 17.40
C LYS A 157 7.98 -13.25 18.85
N ARG A 158 8.20 -12.12 19.52
CA ARG A 158 7.61 -11.82 20.84
C ARG A 158 6.18 -11.28 20.78
N GLY A 159 5.64 -11.07 19.57
CA GLY A 159 4.33 -10.45 19.38
C GLY A 159 4.33 -8.92 19.48
N GLU A 160 5.52 -8.30 19.46
CA GLU A 160 5.70 -6.85 19.47
C GLU A 160 5.91 -6.34 18.05
N TRP A 161 5.54 -5.08 17.78
CA TRP A 161 5.86 -4.43 16.52
C TRP A 161 7.14 -3.59 16.64
N PRO A 162 8.12 -3.75 15.74
CA PRO A 162 9.28 -2.88 15.66
C PRO A 162 8.97 -1.38 15.63
N PRO A 163 9.80 -0.53 16.27
CA PRO A 163 9.65 0.91 16.15
C PRO A 163 9.91 1.36 14.71
N TYR A 164 9.17 2.38 14.25
CA TYR A 164 9.34 2.96 12.92
C TYR A 164 10.78 3.43 12.67
N ARG A 165 11.29 3.17 11.47
CA ARG A 165 12.63 3.56 11.01
C ARG A 165 12.55 4.40 9.74
N ARG A 166 13.44 5.38 9.61
CA ARG A 166 13.49 6.27 8.44
C ARG A 166 14.21 5.57 7.27
N PRO A 167 13.89 5.92 6.01
CA PRO A 167 14.59 5.39 4.83
C PRO A 167 16.10 5.64 4.78
N GLN A 168 16.61 6.54 5.62
CA GLN A 168 18.02 6.87 5.75
C GLN A 168 18.73 6.07 6.87
N ASP A 169 17.98 5.21 7.57
CA ASP A 169 18.54 4.28 8.53
C ASP A 169 19.27 3.14 7.80
N GLN A 170 20.29 2.57 8.45
CA GLN A 170 21.17 1.55 7.87
C GLN A 170 20.41 0.38 7.21
N PHE A 171 19.22 0.04 7.73
CA PHE A 171 18.29 -0.97 7.21
C PHE A 171 18.03 -0.86 5.69
N PHE A 172 18.05 0.36 5.15
CA PHE A 172 17.72 0.66 3.75
C PHE A 172 18.96 0.96 2.88
N ARG A 173 20.18 0.67 3.34
CA ARG A 173 21.38 0.91 2.53
C ARG A 173 21.35 0.05 1.26
N TYR A 174 21.09 0.70 0.13
CA TYR A 174 21.00 0.08 -1.19
C TYR A 174 22.37 -0.32 -1.75
N GLU A 175 23.44 0.34 -1.31
CA GLU A 175 24.83 0.02 -1.66
C GLU A 175 25.38 -1.07 -0.73
N ALA A 176 24.94 -2.31 -0.94
CA ALA A 176 25.42 -3.48 -0.24
C ALA A 176 26.08 -4.46 -1.23
N PRO A 177 27.31 -4.19 -1.69
CA PRO A 177 27.90 -4.89 -2.83
C PRO A 177 28.05 -6.38 -2.60
N ASN A 178 28.40 -6.85 -1.40
CA ASN A 178 28.54 -8.29 -1.15
C ASN A 178 27.18 -8.96 -1.02
N LEU A 179 26.21 -8.31 -0.36
CA LEU A 179 24.83 -8.80 -0.27
C LEU A 179 24.13 -8.83 -1.65
N ASN A 180 24.43 -7.86 -2.52
CA ASN A 180 23.89 -7.78 -3.88
C ASN A 180 24.62 -8.72 -4.86
N SER A 181 25.88 -9.08 -4.60
CA SER A 181 26.73 -9.84 -5.55
C SER A 181 26.31 -11.28 -5.85
N LEU A 182 25.27 -11.82 -5.18
CA LEU A 182 25.03 -13.27 -5.14
C LEU A 182 23.64 -13.71 -5.63
N GLY A 183 22.95 -12.89 -6.42
CA GLY A 183 21.64 -13.25 -6.97
C GLY A 183 20.57 -13.44 -5.90
N LEU A 184 20.88 -13.09 -4.64
CA LEU A 184 19.97 -13.14 -3.48
C LEU A 184 18.90 -12.06 -3.53
N ASN A 185 19.01 -11.13 -4.48
CA ASN A 185 18.09 -10.03 -4.68
C ASN A 185 17.86 -9.23 -3.37
N TYR A 186 18.96 -9.01 -2.63
CA TYR A 186 18.94 -8.46 -1.27
C TYR A 186 18.12 -7.17 -1.21
N GLY A 187 18.39 -6.19 -2.08
CA GLY A 187 17.67 -4.92 -2.10
C GLY A 187 16.15 -5.09 -2.21
N ASN A 188 15.66 -5.98 -3.09
CA ASN A 188 14.23 -6.21 -3.23
C ASN A 188 13.62 -6.95 -2.04
N ARG A 189 14.35 -7.92 -1.44
CA ARG A 189 13.88 -8.64 -0.25
C ARG A 189 13.84 -7.72 0.97
N ALA A 190 14.89 -6.92 1.18
CA ALA A 190 14.96 -5.93 2.23
C ALA A 190 13.87 -4.87 2.05
N ALA A 191 13.65 -4.36 0.84
CA ALA A 191 12.57 -3.42 0.54
C ALA A 191 11.19 -4.04 0.84
N GLY A 192 10.95 -5.30 0.47
CA GLY A 192 9.71 -6.00 0.77
C GLY A 192 9.47 -6.18 2.28
N ILE A 193 10.52 -6.51 3.04
CA ILE A 193 10.44 -6.60 4.51
C ILE A 193 10.19 -5.22 5.12
N ALA A 194 10.92 -4.20 4.66
CA ALA A 194 10.82 -2.84 5.18
C ALA A 194 9.44 -2.24 4.96
N ALA A 195 8.89 -2.41 3.75
CA ALA A 195 7.56 -1.94 3.41
C ALA A 195 6.49 -2.59 4.30
N SER A 196 6.64 -3.87 4.61
CA SER A 196 5.77 -4.54 5.58
C SER A 196 5.94 -4.04 7.01
N LEU A 197 7.18 -3.84 7.48
CA LEU A 197 7.49 -3.42 8.85
C LEU A 197 7.11 -1.97 9.14
N PHE A 198 7.43 -1.06 8.22
CA PHE A 198 7.43 0.38 8.51
C PHE A 198 6.39 1.15 7.73
N GLU A 199 5.93 0.61 6.60
CA GLU A 199 4.89 1.23 5.77
C GLU A 199 3.55 0.48 5.88
N GLY A 200 3.53 -0.63 6.63
CA GLY A 200 2.32 -1.39 6.93
C GLY A 200 1.78 -2.21 5.75
N TRP A 201 2.62 -2.61 4.79
CA TRP A 201 2.16 -3.31 3.58
C TRP A 201 2.03 -4.80 3.77
N ARG A 202 1.06 -5.42 3.10
CA ARG A 202 0.98 -6.87 3.04
C ARG A 202 2.27 -7.45 2.43
N PRO A 203 2.88 -8.47 3.04
CA PRO A 203 4.06 -9.12 2.50
C PRO A 203 3.82 -9.62 1.07
N TYR A 204 4.78 -9.43 0.16
CA TYR A 204 4.66 -9.81 -1.24
C TYR A 204 4.17 -11.26 -1.46
N PRO A 205 4.70 -12.29 -0.75
CA PRO A 205 4.22 -13.66 -0.89
C PRO A 205 2.74 -13.86 -0.53
N ALA A 206 2.17 -12.96 0.28
CA ALA A 206 0.77 -13.01 0.70
C ALA A 206 -0.15 -12.10 -0.15
N LYS A 207 0.38 -11.37 -1.13
CA LYS A 207 -0.43 -10.50 -1.99
C LYS A 207 -1.50 -11.31 -2.72
N LYS A 208 -2.71 -10.77 -2.74
CA LYS A 208 -3.84 -11.37 -3.46
C LYS A 208 -3.59 -11.20 -4.97
N PRO A 209 -4.04 -12.15 -5.81
CA PRO A 209 -4.18 -11.87 -7.24
C PRO A 209 -5.18 -10.72 -7.45
N PRO A 210 -5.25 -10.12 -8.65
CA PRO A 210 -6.28 -9.16 -8.99
C PRO A 210 -7.67 -9.63 -8.54
N LEU A 211 -8.32 -8.80 -7.74
CA LEU A 211 -9.64 -9.00 -7.18
C LEU A 211 -10.66 -8.31 -8.09
N ALA A 212 -11.54 -9.11 -8.69
CA ALA A 212 -12.70 -8.58 -9.40
C ALA A 212 -13.67 -7.95 -8.40
N ALA A 213 -14.39 -6.93 -8.86
CA ALA A 213 -15.50 -6.33 -8.11
C ALA A 213 -16.49 -7.42 -7.64
N PRO A 214 -17.00 -7.37 -6.38
CA PRO A 214 -17.88 -8.40 -5.85
C PRO A 214 -19.21 -8.49 -6.62
N VAL A 215 -19.65 -7.38 -7.20
CA VAL A 215 -20.69 -7.34 -8.23
C VAL A 215 -20.00 -6.95 -9.53
N PRO A 216 -20.27 -7.61 -10.67
CA PRO A 216 -19.69 -7.20 -11.94
C PRO A 216 -19.92 -5.71 -12.16
N GLY A 217 -18.87 -4.99 -12.58
CA GLY A 217 -18.98 -3.62 -13.04
C GLY A 217 -20.11 -3.49 -14.08
N LEU A 218 -20.60 -2.26 -14.30
CA LEU A 218 -21.66 -2.01 -15.29
C LEU A 218 -21.35 -2.80 -16.58
N PRO A 219 -22.32 -3.55 -17.15
CA PRO A 219 -22.10 -4.23 -18.41
C PRO A 219 -21.60 -3.21 -19.44
N ASP A 220 -20.77 -3.64 -20.39
CA ASP A 220 -20.22 -2.80 -21.47
C ASP A 220 -21.29 -2.04 -22.29
N ARG A 221 -22.57 -2.36 -22.09
CA ARG A 221 -23.71 -1.60 -22.57
C ARG A 221 -24.26 -0.70 -21.48
N ALA A 222 -24.33 0.59 -21.81
CA ALA A 222 -25.14 1.55 -21.07
C ALA A 222 -26.57 0.99 -20.86
N PRO A 223 -27.16 1.15 -19.65
CA PRO A 223 -28.55 0.82 -19.44
C PRO A 223 -29.42 1.56 -20.47
N PRO A 224 -30.53 0.96 -20.93
CA PRO A 224 -31.43 1.62 -21.86
C PRO A 224 -31.88 2.96 -21.27
N LEU A 225 -32.06 3.97 -22.14
CA LEU A 225 -32.59 5.26 -21.73
C LEU A 225 -33.92 5.05 -20.98
N PRO A 226 -34.18 5.83 -19.90
CA PRO A 226 -35.50 5.88 -19.30
C PRO A 226 -36.57 6.12 -20.38
N PRO A 227 -37.76 5.50 -20.29
CA PRO A 227 -38.81 5.66 -21.30
C PRO A 227 -39.17 7.13 -21.56
N GLU A 228 -38.95 8.00 -20.56
CA GLU A 228 -39.20 9.44 -20.69
C GLU A 228 -38.18 10.19 -21.58
N LEU A 229 -37.03 9.57 -21.86
CA LEU A 229 -35.90 10.14 -22.60
C LEU A 229 -35.64 9.45 -23.95
N ASP A 230 -36.33 8.35 -24.24
CA ASP A 230 -36.21 7.65 -25.52
C ASP A 230 -36.74 8.52 -26.67
N GLY A 231 -35.89 8.79 -27.67
CA GLY A 231 -36.20 9.68 -28.79
C GLY A 231 -36.22 11.19 -28.49
N ARG A 232 -35.77 11.63 -27.31
CA ARG A 232 -35.72 13.06 -26.92
C ARG A 232 -34.31 13.66 -26.78
N LEU A 233 -33.27 12.87 -27.03
CA LEU A 233 -31.92 13.39 -27.11
C LEU A 233 -31.65 13.92 -28.54
N PRO A 234 -30.95 15.07 -28.67
CA PRO A 234 -30.67 15.71 -29.96
C PRO A 234 -29.79 14.86 -30.88
#